data_AF-A0AAN8PAK0-F1
#
_entry.id   AF-A0AAN8PAK0-F1
#
_cell.length_a   1.000
_cell.length_b   1.000
_cell.length_c   1.000
_cell.angle_alpha   90.00
_cell.angle_beta   90.00
_cell.angle_gamma   90.00
#
_symmetry.space_group_name_H-M   'P 1'
#
loop_
_entity.id
_entity.type
_entity.pdbx_description
1 polymer ?
#
loop_
_entity_poly.entity_id
_entity_poly.type
_entity_poly.pdbx_seq_one_letter_code
_entity_poly.pdbx_strand_id
1 'polypeptide(L)'
;MKCLIWMTIFSTYMLGTAVDSVIIGPGAWYPSGNIRPAGKPKWKPTSSSCCKLGEKTAKKRLSCNIGVHAVTRRLAKSKVKMMFSKRKKRYPKALSAKIAKCSYNYPKYFEKCCNYRAEYYKHLEMCRKRRPKAVRKQCRRNVRRRYS
;
A
#
# COMPACT_ATOMS: atom_id res chain seq x y z
N MET A 1 -7.56 -53.36 18.68
CA MET A 1 -6.95 -52.68 17.51
C MET A 1 -6.82 -51.20 17.89
N LYS A 2 -5.72 -50.76 18.49
CA LYS A 2 -4.50 -50.20 17.87
C LYS A 2 -4.78 -49.04 16.88
N CYS A 3 -4.43 -47.82 17.31
CA CYS A 3 -3.77 -46.71 16.58
C CYS A 3 -4.24 -45.34 17.13
N LEU A 4 -3.48 -44.72 18.05
CA LEU A 4 -2.40 -43.73 17.80
C LEU A 4 -2.98 -42.30 17.62
N ILE A 5 -3.06 -41.45 18.66
CA ILE A 5 -2.00 -40.66 19.35
C ILE A 5 -1.46 -39.52 18.46
N TRP A 6 -1.31 -38.33 19.09
CA TRP A 6 -0.45 -37.16 18.81
C TRP A 6 -1.29 -35.87 18.79
N MET A 7 -1.10 -34.82 19.59
CA MET A 7 -0.13 -34.47 20.63
C MET A 7 -0.78 -33.42 21.53
N THR A 8 -0.80 -33.65 22.83
CA THR A 8 -1.04 -32.62 23.84
C THR A 8 0.04 -32.75 24.91
N ILE A 9 0.67 -31.60 25.18
CA ILE A 9 1.39 -31.27 26.42
C ILE A 9 2.82 -31.83 26.51
N PHE A 10 3.75 -31.05 26.00
CA PHE A 10 5.10 -30.92 26.57
C PHE A 10 5.39 -29.43 26.75
N SER A 11 5.12 -28.91 27.95
CA SER A 11 5.78 -27.70 28.45
C SER A 11 6.17 -27.97 29.89
N THR A 12 7.19 -28.81 30.00
CA THR A 12 7.96 -29.11 31.19
C THR A 12 8.84 -27.92 31.53
N TYR A 13 8.75 -27.49 32.79
CA TYR A 13 9.85 -27.11 33.66
C TYR A 13 10.96 -26.23 33.09
N MET A 14 10.99 -24.96 33.51
CA MET A 14 12.24 -24.33 33.95
C MET A 14 11.97 -23.56 35.24
N LEU A 15 12.16 -24.27 36.35
CA LEU A 15 12.41 -23.73 37.67
C LEU A 15 13.73 -22.96 37.63
N GLY A 16 13.80 -21.93 38.47
CA GLY A 16 14.88 -20.96 38.46
C GLY A 16 16.22 -21.54 38.86
N THR A 17 17.26 -20.91 38.31
CA THR A 17 18.53 -20.74 38.98
C THR A 17 18.88 -19.26 38.91
N ALA A 18 18.81 -18.64 40.09
CA ALA A 18 19.47 -17.37 40.35
C ALA A 18 20.97 -17.63 40.37
N VAL A 19 21.76 -16.77 39.71
CA VAL A 19 23.14 -16.47 40.11
C VAL A 19 23.58 -15.12 39.52
N ASP A 20 24.14 -14.31 40.42
CA ASP A 20 25.14 -13.25 40.20
C ASP A 20 24.74 -11.96 39.47
N SER A 21 24.00 -11.11 40.18
CA SER A 21 24.05 -9.66 39.92
C SER A 21 25.36 -9.09 40.46
N VAL A 22 26.34 -8.94 39.56
CA VAL A 22 27.54 -8.12 39.78
C VAL A 22 27.11 -6.69 40.11
N ILE A 23 27.60 -6.20 41.25
CA ILE A 23 27.51 -4.81 41.71
C ILE A 23 28.14 -3.91 40.64
N ILE A 24 27.33 -3.06 39.99
CA ILE A 24 27.82 -1.91 39.23
C ILE A 24 27.42 -0.68 40.05
N GLY A 25 28.42 -0.02 40.65
CA GLY A 25 28.27 1.16 41.50
C GLY A 25 27.68 2.39 40.79
N PRO A 26 27.47 3.50 41.53
CA PRO A 26 26.80 4.68 41.04
C PRO A 26 27.74 5.48 40.12
N GLY A 27 27.77 5.11 38.85
CA GLY A 27 28.51 5.78 37.78
C GLY A 27 27.60 6.07 36.60
N ALA A 28 26.48 6.75 36.85
CA ALA A 28 25.51 7.16 35.85
C ALA A 28 26.09 8.24 34.91
N TRP A 29 26.94 7.83 33.97
CA TRP A 29 27.25 8.63 32.79
C TRP A 29 26.09 8.50 31.81
N TYR A 30 25.08 9.35 31.98
CA TYR A 30 24.09 9.63 30.93
C TYR A 30 24.73 10.58 29.90
N PRO A 31 25.01 10.15 28.66
CA PRO A 31 25.06 11.12 27.58
C PRO A 31 23.61 11.57 27.35
N SER A 32 23.24 12.72 27.90
CA SER A 32 21.99 13.42 27.57
C SER A 32 22.09 13.99 26.16
N GLY A 33 22.17 13.08 25.18
CA GLY A 33 22.05 13.37 23.77
C GLY A 33 20.59 13.16 23.39
N ASN A 34 19.88 14.25 23.09
CA ASN A 34 18.54 14.20 22.55
C ASN A 34 18.61 13.55 21.15
N ILE A 35 18.58 12.21 21.07
CA ILE A 35 18.57 11.47 19.81
C ILE A 35 17.24 11.81 19.12
N ARG A 36 17.27 12.81 18.25
CA ARG A 36 16.16 13.12 17.36
C ARG A 36 15.83 11.83 16.61
N PRO A 37 14.59 11.33 16.65
CA PRO A 37 14.25 10.10 15.95
C PRO A 37 14.63 10.27 14.48
N ALA A 38 15.49 9.38 13.98
CA ALA A 38 15.96 9.38 12.61
C ALA A 38 14.73 9.53 11.69
N GLY A 39 14.65 10.66 10.99
CA GLY A 39 13.48 11.00 10.17
C GLY A 39 13.19 9.87 9.19
N LYS A 40 11.91 9.51 9.02
CA LYS A 40 11.49 8.44 8.11
C LYS A 40 12.14 8.62 6.74
N PRO A 41 12.73 7.57 6.13
CA PRO A 41 13.47 7.69 4.88
C PRO A 41 12.58 8.32 3.80
N LYS A 42 13.10 9.37 3.15
CA LYS A 42 12.40 10.07 2.06
C LYS A 42 12.14 9.07 0.93
N TRP A 43 10.88 8.92 0.53
CA TRP A 43 10.49 8.05 -0.59
C TRP A 43 11.22 8.46 -1.89
N LYS A 44 11.89 7.48 -2.51
CA LYS A 44 12.59 7.63 -3.80
C LYS A 44 11.76 7.01 -4.93
N PRO A 45 11.66 7.66 -6.11
CA PRO A 45 11.01 7.07 -7.26
C PRO A 45 11.89 5.97 -7.86
N THR A 46 11.32 4.78 -7.96
CA THR A 46 11.82 3.62 -8.72
C THR A 46 10.70 3.08 -9.60
N SER A 47 11.04 2.34 -10.66
CA SER A 47 10.05 1.71 -11.55
C SER A 47 8.98 0.90 -10.77
N SER A 48 9.41 0.05 -9.84
CA SER A 48 8.53 -0.74 -8.96
C SER A 48 7.65 0.14 -8.07
N SER A 49 8.22 1.17 -7.44
CA SER A 49 7.44 2.07 -6.58
C SER A 49 6.40 2.89 -7.36
N CYS A 50 6.71 3.26 -8.61
CA CYS A 50 5.81 3.98 -9.50
C CYS A 50 4.69 3.09 -10.04
N CYS A 51 4.99 1.82 -10.33
CA CYS A 51 3.98 0.82 -10.65
C CYS A 51 2.99 0.62 -9.48
N LYS A 52 3.50 0.43 -8.25
CA LYS A 52 2.68 0.34 -7.03
C LYS A 52 1.82 1.59 -6.80
N LEU A 53 2.33 2.78 -7.13
CA LEU A 53 1.56 4.02 -7.09
C LEU A 53 0.46 4.05 -8.16
N GLY A 54 0.73 3.57 -9.37
CA GLY A 54 -0.25 3.41 -10.44
C GLY A 54 -1.39 2.49 -9.99
N GLU A 55 -1.07 1.32 -9.46
CA GLU A 55 -2.07 0.38 -8.92
C GLU A 55 -2.90 0.99 -7.78
N LYS A 56 -2.26 1.72 -6.86
CA LYS A 56 -2.94 2.41 -5.76
C LYS A 56 -3.88 3.50 -6.27
N THR A 57 -3.52 4.17 -7.35
CA THR A 57 -4.33 5.19 -8.02
C THR A 57 -5.56 4.55 -8.66
N ALA A 58 -5.37 3.44 -9.39
CA ALA A 58 -6.46 2.66 -9.97
C ALA A 58 -7.42 2.08 -8.91
N LYS A 59 -6.90 1.57 -7.79
CA LYS A 59 -7.71 1.07 -6.67
C LYS A 59 -8.63 2.15 -6.08
N LYS A 60 -8.16 3.39 -6.07
CA LYS A 60 -8.97 4.55 -5.63
C LYS A 60 -9.96 5.04 -6.72
N ARG A 61 -9.95 4.42 -7.91
CA ARG A 61 -10.69 4.82 -9.12
C ARG A 61 -10.40 6.28 -9.49
N LEU A 62 -9.13 6.61 -9.48
CA LEU A 62 -8.61 7.92 -9.89
C LEU A 62 -8.10 7.82 -11.33
N SER A 63 -7.87 8.96 -11.99
CA SER A 63 -7.36 8.98 -13.36
C SER A 63 -5.97 8.33 -13.43
N CYS A 64 -5.68 7.60 -14.51
CA CYS A 64 -4.35 7.07 -14.77
C CYS A 64 -3.48 8.03 -15.59
N ASN A 65 -4.07 9.04 -16.22
CA ASN A 65 -3.34 10.01 -17.03
C ASN A 65 -2.55 10.97 -16.13
N ILE A 66 -1.25 11.03 -16.35
CA ILE A 66 -0.31 11.87 -15.61
C ILE A 66 -0.63 13.36 -15.70
N GLY A 67 -1.03 13.85 -16.88
CA GLY A 67 -1.34 15.26 -17.12
C GLY A 67 -2.47 15.78 -16.25
N VAL A 68 -3.49 14.94 -16.01
CA VAL A 68 -4.61 15.25 -15.10
C VAL A 68 -4.12 15.47 -13.67
N HIS A 69 -3.09 14.73 -13.23
CA HIS A 69 -2.52 14.88 -11.88
C HIS A 69 -1.65 16.14 -11.74
N ALA A 70 -0.90 16.50 -12.79
CA ALA A 70 -0.09 17.71 -12.83
C ALA A 70 -0.97 18.97 -12.78
N VAL A 71 -2.05 18.99 -13.56
CA VAL A 71 -3.05 20.06 -13.59
C VAL A 71 -3.80 20.15 -12.26
N THR A 72 -4.23 19.02 -11.69
CA THR A 72 -4.90 18.99 -10.37
C THR A 72 -4.02 19.57 -9.25
N ARG A 73 -2.70 19.38 -9.30
CA ARG A 73 -1.78 19.98 -8.31
C ARG A 73 -1.68 21.50 -8.46
N ARG A 74 -1.53 22.00 -9.70
CA ARG A 74 -1.49 23.45 -9.97
C ARG A 74 -2.79 24.11 -9.50
N LEU A 75 -3.92 23.46 -9.76
CA LEU A 75 -5.23 23.98 -9.39
C LEU A 75 -5.57 23.84 -7.90
N ALA A 76 -5.06 22.80 -7.23
CA ALA A 76 -5.15 22.68 -5.78
C ALA A 76 -4.39 23.80 -5.05
N LYS A 77 -3.37 24.39 -5.69
CA LYS A 77 -2.68 25.59 -5.21
C LYS A 77 -3.47 26.86 -5.55
N SER A 78 -4.08 26.95 -6.74
CA SER A 78 -4.78 28.15 -7.19
C SER A 78 -6.24 28.29 -6.73
N LYS A 79 -6.76 27.36 -5.90
CA LYS A 79 -8.19 27.29 -5.50
C LYS A 79 -9.20 27.18 -6.68
N VAL A 80 -8.73 27.04 -7.92
CA VAL A 80 -9.60 26.99 -9.11
C VAL A 80 -10.28 25.62 -9.21
N LYS A 81 -11.62 25.63 -9.18
CA LYS A 81 -12.47 24.43 -9.28
C LYS A 81 -12.57 23.97 -10.74
N MET A 82 -11.83 22.95 -11.15
CA MET A 82 -12.11 22.25 -12.42
C MET A 82 -13.50 21.59 -12.39
N MET A 83 -14.37 21.88 -13.36
CA MET A 83 -15.67 21.22 -13.54
C MET A 83 -15.50 19.84 -14.19
N PHE A 84 -14.75 18.94 -13.56
CA PHE A 84 -14.73 17.53 -13.99
C PHE A 84 -15.43 16.67 -12.94
N SER A 85 -16.64 16.21 -13.31
CA SER A 85 -17.47 15.21 -12.61
C SER A 85 -18.01 15.60 -11.23
N LYS A 86 -19.32 15.39 -11.03
CA LYS A 86 -20.13 15.67 -9.82
C LYS A 86 -19.64 14.97 -8.53
N ARG A 87 -18.57 14.18 -8.57
CA ARG A 87 -17.90 13.60 -7.39
C ARG A 87 -16.39 13.83 -7.47
N LYS A 88 -15.93 15.01 -7.07
CA LYS A 88 -14.51 15.32 -6.88
C LYS A 88 -13.95 14.46 -5.74
N LYS A 89 -13.42 13.28 -6.06
CA LYS A 89 -12.57 12.55 -5.12
C LYS A 89 -11.33 13.40 -4.88
N ARG A 90 -11.29 14.08 -3.74
CA ARG A 90 -10.15 14.91 -3.34
C ARG A 90 -8.92 14.01 -3.27
N TYR A 91 -7.94 14.28 -4.12
CA TYR A 91 -6.69 13.55 -4.12
C TYR A 91 -5.94 13.84 -2.82
N PRO A 92 -5.46 12.81 -2.09
CA PRO A 92 -4.58 13.06 -0.96
C PRO A 92 -3.32 13.75 -1.46
N LYS A 93 -2.96 14.91 -0.88
CA LYS A 93 -1.81 15.74 -1.32
C LYS A 93 -0.54 14.91 -1.48
N ALA A 94 -0.27 14.00 -0.53
CA ALA A 94 0.88 13.09 -0.55
C ALA A 94 0.91 12.13 -1.76
N LEU A 95 -0.24 11.71 -2.28
CA LEU A 95 -0.30 10.85 -3.47
C LEU A 95 0.07 11.66 -4.72
N SER A 96 -0.51 12.86 -4.84
CA SER A 96 -0.19 13.75 -5.96
C SER A 96 1.30 14.07 -6.03
N ALA A 97 1.94 14.32 -4.87
CA ALA A 97 3.38 14.58 -4.71
C ALA A 97 4.22 13.49 -5.37
N LYS A 98 3.94 12.23 -5.02
CA LYS A 98 4.64 11.05 -5.51
C LYS A 98 4.35 10.76 -6.98
N ILE A 99 3.11 10.96 -7.43
CA ILE A 99 2.75 10.79 -8.85
C ILE A 99 3.59 11.71 -9.73
N ALA A 100 3.80 12.99 -9.38
CA ALA A 100 4.62 13.83 -10.26
C ALA A 100 6.11 13.47 -10.24
N LYS A 101 6.62 12.88 -9.16
CA LYS A 101 7.98 12.32 -9.17
C LYS A 101 8.06 11.11 -10.12
N CYS A 102 7.03 10.28 -10.14
CA CYS A 102 6.93 9.16 -11.10
C CYS A 102 6.71 9.63 -12.52
N SER A 103 5.95 10.71 -12.75
CA SER A 103 5.76 11.22 -14.10
C SER A 103 7.03 11.76 -14.73
N TYR A 104 7.91 12.34 -13.90
CA TYR A 104 9.19 12.85 -14.36
C TYR A 104 10.17 11.71 -14.66
N ASN A 105 10.32 10.74 -13.74
CA ASN A 105 11.36 9.72 -13.83
C ASN A 105 10.91 8.41 -14.54
N TYR A 106 9.64 8.03 -14.40
CA TYR A 106 9.10 6.74 -14.85
C TYR A 106 7.65 6.84 -15.38
N PRO A 107 7.34 7.73 -16.35
CA PRO A 107 5.96 8.01 -16.78
C PRO A 107 5.25 6.75 -17.31
N LYS A 108 5.91 6.00 -18.19
CA LYS A 108 5.35 4.80 -18.83
C LYS A 108 4.98 3.72 -17.81
N TYR A 109 5.78 3.52 -16.76
CA TYR A 109 5.53 2.48 -15.75
C TYR A 109 4.32 2.82 -14.88
N PHE A 110 4.16 4.09 -14.50
CA PHE A 110 3.00 4.52 -13.74
C PHE A 110 1.71 4.30 -14.53
N GLU A 111 1.65 4.79 -15.78
CA GLU A 111 0.45 4.70 -16.61
C GLU A 111 0.12 3.24 -16.96
N LYS A 112 1.12 2.45 -17.37
CA LYS A 112 0.94 1.03 -17.68
C LYS A 112 0.31 0.27 -16.51
N CYS A 113 0.89 0.37 -15.31
CA CYS A 113 0.39 -0.34 -14.14
C CYS A 113 -0.97 0.20 -13.66
N CYS A 114 -1.20 1.52 -13.77
CA CYS A 114 -2.49 2.10 -13.44
C CYS A 114 -3.59 1.60 -14.39
N ASN A 115 -3.36 1.66 -15.71
CA ASN A 115 -4.34 1.22 -16.72
C ASN A 115 -4.64 -0.27 -16.58
N TYR A 116 -3.60 -1.10 -16.46
CA TYR A 116 -3.75 -2.55 -16.23
C TYR A 116 -4.63 -2.84 -15.01
N ARG A 117 -4.38 -2.14 -13.90
CA ARG A 117 -5.17 -2.33 -12.68
C ARG A 117 -6.57 -1.70 -12.76
N ALA A 118 -6.75 -0.64 -13.54
CA ALA A 118 -8.05 -0.03 -13.78
C ALA A 118 -8.96 -0.96 -14.60
N GLU A 119 -8.41 -1.63 -15.61
CA GLU A 119 -9.12 -2.66 -16.38
C GLU A 119 -9.56 -3.84 -15.51
N TYR A 120 -8.68 -4.32 -14.64
CA TYR A 120 -9.03 -5.33 -13.64
C TYR A 120 -10.30 -4.94 -12.85
N TYR A 121 -10.35 -3.71 -12.34
CA TYR A 121 -11.53 -3.23 -11.62
C TYR A 121 -12.75 -3.03 -12.52
N LYS A 122 -12.56 -2.62 -13.78
CA LYS A 122 -13.64 -2.54 -14.78
C LYS A 122 -14.24 -3.94 -15.01
N HIS A 123 -13.41 -4.97 -15.15
CA HIS A 123 -13.84 -6.34 -15.37
C HIS A 123 -14.57 -6.92 -14.14
N LEU A 124 -14.09 -6.62 -12.92
CA LEU A 124 -14.82 -6.97 -11.70
C LEU A 124 -16.18 -6.27 -11.59
N GLU A 125 -16.25 -5.00 -11.98
CA GLU A 125 -17.50 -4.24 -12.00
C GLU A 125 -18.48 -4.80 -13.04
N MET A 126 -18.00 -5.22 -14.21
CA MET A 126 -18.82 -5.92 -15.21
C MET A 126 -19.36 -7.26 -14.68
N CYS A 127 -18.54 -8.05 -13.98
CA CYS A 127 -19.01 -9.26 -13.31
C CYS A 127 -20.11 -8.97 -12.28
N ARG A 128 -20.07 -7.80 -11.63
CA ARG A 128 -21.10 -7.39 -10.65
C ARG A 128 -22.39 -6.92 -11.32
N LYS A 129 -22.29 -6.10 -12.36
CA LYS A 129 -23.43 -5.43 -12.99
C LYS A 129 -24.15 -6.27 -14.05
N ARG A 130 -23.38 -6.95 -14.91
CA ARG A 130 -23.92 -7.57 -16.14
C ARG A 130 -24.20 -9.06 -16.04
N ARG A 131 -23.70 -9.74 -15.00
CA ARG A 131 -23.82 -11.19 -14.88
C ARG A 131 -24.91 -11.60 -13.87
N PRO A 132 -25.67 -12.67 -14.15
CA PRO A 132 -26.60 -13.27 -13.20
C PRO A 132 -25.92 -13.63 -11.88
N LYS A 133 -26.63 -13.52 -10.74
CA LYS A 133 -26.05 -13.74 -9.39
C LYS A 133 -25.30 -15.08 -9.29
N ALA A 134 -25.85 -16.15 -9.85
CA ALA A 134 -25.27 -17.51 -9.85
C ALA A 134 -23.83 -17.56 -10.40
N VAL A 135 -23.56 -16.87 -11.51
CA VAL A 135 -22.26 -16.96 -12.21
C VAL A 135 -21.27 -15.87 -11.79
N ARG A 136 -21.66 -14.92 -10.91
CA ARG A 136 -20.77 -13.82 -10.49
C ARG A 136 -19.51 -14.30 -9.78
N LYS A 137 -19.61 -15.37 -8.98
CA LYS A 137 -18.48 -15.95 -8.23
C LYS A 137 -17.44 -16.49 -9.20
N GLN A 138 -17.86 -17.25 -10.21
CA GLN A 138 -17.00 -17.78 -11.26
C GLN A 138 -16.39 -16.66 -12.11
N CYS A 139 -17.20 -15.66 -12.52
CA CYS A 139 -16.71 -14.50 -13.28
C CYS A 139 -15.57 -13.77 -12.53
N ARG A 140 -15.76 -13.47 -11.23
CA ARG A 140 -14.71 -12.82 -10.42
C ARG A 140 -13.45 -13.67 -10.28
N ARG A 141 -13.57 -15.00 -10.17
CA ARG A 141 -12.42 -15.92 -10.14
C ARG A 141 -11.65 -15.88 -11.45
N ASN A 142 -12.34 -15.93 -12.59
CA ASN A 142 -11.71 -15.86 -13.91
C ASN A 142 -11.05 -14.50 -14.18
N VAL A 143 -11.64 -13.40 -13.72
CA VAL A 143 -11.01 -12.08 -13.79
C VAL A 143 -9.77 -12.02 -12.88
N ARG A 144 -9.82 -12.59 -11.67
CA ARG A 144 -8.63 -12.66 -10.80
C ARG A 144 -7.50 -13.41 -11.48
N ARG A 145 -7.76 -14.61 -12.02
CA ARG A 145 -6.76 -15.43 -12.71
C ARG A 145 -6.08 -14.74 -13.90
N ARG A 146 -6.84 -13.94 -14.66
CA ARG A 146 -6.31 -13.20 -15.82
C ARG A 146 -5.38 -12.04 -15.45
N TYR A 147 -5.50 -11.53 -14.22
CA TYR A 147 -4.73 -10.38 -13.73
C TYR A 147 -3.90 -10.74 -12.48
N SER A 148 -3.59 -12.03 -12.34
CA SER A 148 -2.69 -12.58 -11.32
C SER A 148 -1.24 -12.33 -11.70
#